data_AF-A0A2W4ZYH9-F1
#
_entry.id   AF-A0A2W4ZYH9-F1
#
_cell.length_a   1.000
_cell.length_b   1.000
_cell.length_c   1.000
_cell.angle_alpha   90.00
_cell.angle_beta   90.00
_cell.angle_gamma   90.00
#
_symmetry.space_group_name_H-M   'P 1'
#
loop_
_entity.id
_entity.type
_entity.pdbx_description
1 polymer ?
#
loop_
_entity_poly.entity_id
_entity_poly.type
_entity_poly.pdbx_seq_one_letter_code
_entity_poly.pdbx_strand_id
1 'polypeptide(L)'
;MTSEQQSARIITIYKAPQKGKGQKLLKEGFQTVDFPYNPPYIDGNCYFAGPNDRSIAEEFNQSYREGILEIVIDQLSYDHYFRQFEYRYDEKDNRERIELIVPWNLFPILNQFPRILKLR
;
A
#
# COMPACT_ATOMS: atom_id res chain seq x y z
N MET A 1 -16.25 26.61 -24.89
CA MET A 1 -15.63 26.49 -23.55
C MET A 1 -15.02 25.11 -23.51
N THR A 2 -13.69 25.06 -23.58
CA THR A 2 -12.88 23.84 -23.68
C THR A 2 -12.98 23.05 -22.38
N SER A 3 -13.58 21.87 -22.45
CA SER A 3 -13.48 20.85 -21.42
C SER A 3 -12.04 20.36 -21.39
N GLU A 4 -11.18 21.02 -20.63
CA GLU A 4 -9.87 20.47 -20.32
C GLU A 4 -10.11 19.13 -19.63
N GLN A 5 -9.67 18.06 -20.28
CA GLN A 5 -9.52 16.76 -19.67
C GLN A 5 -8.60 16.96 -18.46
N GLN A 6 -9.20 17.09 -17.29
CA GLN A 6 -8.51 16.93 -16.03
C GLN A 6 -8.03 15.47 -16.03
N SER A 7 -6.78 15.25 -16.45
CA SER A 7 -6.12 13.96 -16.30
C SER A 7 -6.27 13.58 -14.83
N ALA A 8 -7.06 12.55 -14.55
CA ALA A 8 -7.25 12.07 -13.19
C ALA A 8 -5.86 11.76 -12.64
N ARG A 9 -5.42 12.53 -11.63
CA ARG A 9 -4.13 12.26 -10.99
C ARG A 9 -4.22 10.89 -10.31
N ILE A 10 -3.18 10.10 -10.52
CA ILE A 10 -3.09 8.73 -10.02
C ILE A 10 -2.05 8.70 -8.89
N ILE A 11 -2.43 8.02 -7.81
CA ILE A 11 -1.56 7.67 -6.70
C ILE A 11 -1.33 6.18 -6.71
N THR A 12 -0.06 5.77 -6.71
CA THR A 12 0.32 4.37 -6.52
C THR A 12 0.89 4.18 -5.12
N ILE A 13 0.39 3.20 -4.38
CA ILE A 13 1.00 2.74 -3.14
C ILE A 13 1.59 1.35 -3.34
N TYR A 14 2.62 1.00 -2.56
CA TYR A 14 3.43 -0.18 -2.82
C TYR A 14 3.50 -1.08 -1.60
N LYS A 15 3.37 -2.39 -1.79
CA LYS A 15 3.56 -3.37 -0.72
C LYS A 15 4.61 -4.38 -1.13
N ALA A 16 5.53 -4.68 -0.22
CA ALA A 16 6.31 -5.91 -0.28
C ALA A 16 5.50 -7.04 0.37
N PRO A 17 4.95 -8.00 -0.37
CA PRO A 17 4.27 -9.14 0.23
C PRO A 17 5.28 -9.97 1.03
N GLN A 18 4.90 -10.42 2.22
CA GLN A 18 5.69 -11.41 2.94
C GLN A 18 5.74 -12.72 2.14
N LYS A 19 6.79 -13.51 2.36
CA LYS A 19 7.03 -14.79 1.69
C LYS A 19 5.78 -15.67 1.62
N GLY A 20 5.43 -16.14 0.42
CA GLY A 20 4.25 -16.96 0.14
C GLY A 20 2.92 -16.20 0.06
N LYS A 21 2.89 -14.88 0.33
CA LYS A 21 1.64 -14.10 0.32
C LYS A 21 1.41 -13.30 -0.96
N GLY A 22 2.40 -13.16 -1.85
CA GLY A 22 2.29 -12.29 -3.02
C GLY A 22 1.13 -12.66 -3.94
N GLN A 23 1.06 -13.94 -4.33
CA GLN A 23 -0.03 -14.44 -5.18
C GLN A 23 -1.40 -14.39 -4.51
N LYS A 24 -1.44 -14.62 -3.19
CA LYS A 24 -2.68 -14.55 -2.41
C LYS A 24 -3.24 -13.13 -2.43
N LEU A 25 -2.43 -12.14 -2.06
CA LEU A 25 -2.84 -10.72 -2.05
C LEU A 25 -3.24 -10.22 -3.44
N LEU A 26 -2.60 -10.71 -4.50
CA LEU A 26 -2.97 -10.39 -5.88
C LEU A 26 -4.37 -10.91 -6.23
N LYS A 27 -4.68 -12.17 -5.88
CA LYS A 27 -5.91 -12.85 -6.29
C LYS A 27 -7.11 -12.56 -5.38
N GLU A 28 -6.87 -12.54 -4.07
CA GLU A 28 -7.91 -12.47 -3.04
C GLU A 28 -8.02 -11.08 -2.42
N GLY A 29 -7.06 -10.20 -2.71
CA GLY A 29 -6.97 -8.89 -2.07
C GLY A 29 -6.53 -8.99 -0.60
N PHE A 30 -6.93 -7.99 0.17
CA PHE A 30 -6.63 -7.87 1.59
C PHE A 30 -7.80 -8.40 2.40
N GLN A 31 -7.57 -9.45 3.18
CA GLN A 31 -8.57 -10.06 4.05
C GLN A 31 -8.16 -9.89 5.51
N THR A 32 -9.10 -9.60 6.40
CA THR A 32 -8.82 -9.38 7.83
C THR A 32 -8.10 -10.57 8.48
N VAL A 33 -8.43 -11.80 8.04
CA VAL A 33 -7.77 -13.04 8.51
C VAL A 33 -6.27 -13.09 8.20
N ASP A 34 -5.81 -12.35 7.18
CA ASP A 34 -4.38 -12.27 6.83
C ASP A 34 -3.60 -11.24 7.66
N PHE A 35 -4.31 -10.41 8.42
CA PHE A 35 -3.78 -9.33 9.27
C PHE A 35 -4.40 -9.45 10.67
N PRO A 36 -3.95 -10.42 11.49
CA PRO A 36 -4.55 -10.68 12.80
C PRO A 36 -4.35 -9.52 13.76
N TYR A 37 -5.31 -9.32 14.67
CA TYR A 37 -5.22 -8.34 15.75
C TYR A 37 -4.91 -9.05 17.07
N ASN A 38 -3.71 -8.85 17.60
CA ASN A 38 -3.26 -9.42 18.88
C ASN A 38 -2.33 -8.43 19.62
N PRO A 39 -2.89 -7.39 20.23
CA PRO A 39 -2.12 -6.35 20.91
C PRO A 39 -1.37 -6.93 22.13
N PRO A 40 -0.20 -6.37 22.49
CA PRO A 40 0.43 -5.18 21.90
C PRO A 40 1.29 -5.47 20.65
N TYR A 41 1.38 -6.73 20.21
CA TYR A 41 2.38 -7.17 19.23
C TYR A 41 1.91 -7.10 17.77
N ILE A 42 0.61 -7.24 17.53
CA ILE A 42 0.03 -7.20 16.19
C ILE A 42 -1.23 -6.33 16.21
N ASP A 43 -1.27 -5.33 15.35
CA ASP A 43 -2.29 -4.28 15.33
C ASP A 43 -3.32 -4.44 14.22
N GLY A 44 -3.26 -5.54 13.45
CA GLY A 44 -4.18 -5.84 12.36
C GLY A 44 -4.09 -4.88 11.17
N ASN A 45 -3.08 -4.00 11.14
CA ASN A 45 -2.91 -3.03 10.06
C ASN A 45 -2.14 -3.63 8.88
N CYS A 46 -2.37 -3.06 7.70
CA CYS A 46 -1.60 -3.36 6.50
C CYS A 46 -0.73 -2.17 6.11
N TYR A 47 0.57 -2.40 6.07
CA TYR A 47 1.59 -1.39 5.81
C TYR A 47 1.99 -1.36 4.32
N PHE A 48 2.17 -0.15 3.80
CA PHE A 48 2.57 0.15 2.43
C PHE A 48 3.63 1.24 2.40
N ALA A 49 4.53 1.19 1.41
CA ALA A 49 5.24 2.39 0.99
C ALA A 49 4.26 3.41 0.43
N GLY A 50 4.48 4.66 0.77
CA GLY A 50 3.60 5.80 0.54
C GLY A 50 3.44 6.19 -0.93
N PRO A 51 2.72 7.29 -1.17
CA PRO A 51 2.24 7.65 -2.49
C PRO A 51 3.39 7.93 -3.46
N ASN A 52 3.44 7.16 -4.55
CA ASN A 52 4.39 7.29 -5.65
C ASN A 52 5.87 7.08 -5.27
N ASP A 53 6.15 6.54 -4.08
CA ASP A 53 7.49 6.14 -3.63
C ASP A 53 7.52 4.66 -3.26
N ARG A 54 8.20 3.85 -4.07
CA ARG A 54 8.34 2.40 -3.87
C ARG A 54 9.50 2.00 -2.96
N SER A 55 10.33 2.94 -2.51
CA SER A 55 11.62 2.66 -1.87
C SER A 55 11.52 1.82 -0.59
N ILE A 56 10.50 2.05 0.25
CA ILE A 56 10.27 1.22 1.45
C ILE A 56 9.91 -0.22 1.03
N ALA A 57 9.01 -0.39 0.05
CA ALA A 57 8.65 -1.72 -0.43
C ALA A 57 9.84 -2.45 -1.07
N GLU A 58 10.73 -1.74 -1.77
CA GLU A 58 11.96 -2.31 -2.29
C GLU A 58 12.88 -2.82 -1.18
N GLU A 59 13.06 -2.04 -0.12
CA GLU A 59 13.86 -2.39 1.05
C GLU A 59 13.41 -3.73 1.66
N PHE A 60 12.12 -3.87 1.98
CA PHE A 60 11.57 -5.12 2.51
C PHE A 60 11.60 -6.27 1.51
N ASN A 61 11.40 -6.00 0.22
CA ASN A 61 11.42 -7.04 -0.81
C ASN A 61 12.80 -7.68 -1.00
N GLN A 62 13.90 -7.01 -0.60
CA GLN A 62 15.24 -7.65 -0.57
C GLN A 62 15.24 -8.93 0.27
N SER A 63 14.47 -8.93 1.36
CA SER A 63 14.29 -10.06 2.27
C SER A 63 13.13 -10.96 1.85
N TYR A 64 11.98 -10.39 1.50
CA TYR A 64 10.76 -11.17 1.24
C TYR A 64 10.78 -11.89 -0.12
N ARG A 65 11.36 -11.26 -1.15
CA ARG A 65 11.56 -11.83 -2.49
C ARG A 65 10.28 -12.32 -3.17
N GLU A 66 9.17 -11.63 -2.95
CA GLU A 66 7.86 -11.92 -3.58
C GLU A 66 7.53 -10.93 -4.70
N GLY A 67 8.38 -9.92 -4.91
CA GLY A 67 8.08 -8.78 -5.77
C GLY A 67 7.38 -7.66 -5.00
N ILE A 68 6.90 -6.68 -5.75
CA ILE A 68 6.20 -5.52 -5.23
C ILE A 68 4.78 -5.51 -5.79
N LEU A 69 3.80 -5.48 -4.89
CA LEU A 69 2.40 -5.30 -5.21
C LEU A 69 2.10 -3.81 -5.29
N GLU A 70 1.72 -3.34 -6.47
CA GLU A 70 1.32 -1.97 -6.75
C GLU A 70 -0.21 -1.86 -6.70
N ILE A 71 -0.73 -0.82 -6.05
CA ILE A 71 -2.16 -0.53 -5.99
C ILE A 71 -2.36 0.89 -6.51
N VAL A 72 -3.20 1.03 -7.54
CA VAL A 72 -3.40 2.27 -8.28
C VAL A 72 -4.73 2.89 -7.89
N ILE A 73 -4.69 4.10 -7.34
CA ILE A 73 -5.81 4.80 -6.71
C ILE A 73 -5.95 6.17 -7.36
N ASP A 74 -7.17 6.61 -7.67
CA ASP A 74 -7.36 8.00 -8.09
C ASP A 74 -7.12 8.97 -6.92
N GLN A 75 -6.63 10.17 -7.21
CA GLN A 75 -6.27 11.15 -6.19
C GLN A 75 -7.43 11.48 -5.23
N LEU A 76 -8.67 11.55 -5.71
CA LEU A 76 -9.82 11.92 -4.89
C LEU A 76 -10.11 10.83 -3.86
N SER A 77 -10.13 9.58 -4.29
CA SER A 77 -10.26 8.43 -3.40
C SER A 77 -9.10 8.35 -2.41
N TYR A 78 -7.87 8.59 -2.87
CA TYR A 78 -6.69 8.57 -2.01
C TYR A 78 -6.78 9.61 -0.88
N ASP A 79 -7.12 10.84 -1.24
CA ASP A 79 -7.23 11.95 -0.30
C ASP A 79 -8.37 11.75 0.69
N HIS A 80 -9.48 11.18 0.23
CA HIS A 80 -10.66 10.95 1.05
C HIS A 80 -10.47 9.79 2.05
N TYR A 81 -9.89 8.67 1.60
CA TYR A 81 -9.83 7.45 2.42
C TYR A 81 -8.48 7.21 3.09
N PHE A 82 -7.36 7.57 2.46
CA PHE A 82 -6.05 7.03 2.85
C PHE A 82 -5.05 8.08 3.37
N ARG A 83 -5.08 9.31 2.84
CA ARG A 83 -4.10 10.37 3.19
C ARG A 83 -3.95 10.61 4.71
N GLN A 84 -5.03 10.49 5.46
CA GLN A 84 -5.01 10.68 6.92
C GLN A 84 -4.19 9.62 7.68
N PHE A 85 -3.82 8.51 7.03
CA PHE A 85 -3.03 7.42 7.60
C PHE A 85 -1.57 7.41 7.13
N GLU A 86 -1.14 8.48 6.46
CA GLU A 86 0.27 8.68 6.15
C GLU A 86 1.07 8.92 7.43
N TYR A 87 2.22 8.27 7.51
CA TYR A 87 3.17 8.43 8.59
C TYR A 87 4.58 8.63 8.02
N ARG A 88 5.38 9.46 8.68
CA ARG A 88 6.80 9.61 8.29
C ARG A 88 7.53 8.33 8.64
N TYR A 89 8.07 7.66 7.63
CA TYR A 89 8.91 6.49 7.84
C TYR A 89 10.26 6.96 8.38
N ASP A 90 10.44 6.82 9.69
CA ASP A 90 11.60 7.28 10.42
C ASP A 90 12.63 6.16 10.56
N GLU A 91 13.37 5.94 9.47
CA GLU A 91 14.63 5.20 9.53
C GLU A 91 15.77 6.20 9.79
N LYS A 92 16.82 5.73 10.47
CA LYS A 92 18.04 6.54 10.75
C LYS A 92 18.92 6.70 9.50
N ASP A 93 18.31 6.92 8.33
CA ASP A 93 18.94 6.94 7.01
C ASP A 93 18.87 8.32 6.32
N ASN A 94 18.31 9.32 6.99
CA ASN A 94 18.11 10.69 6.50
C ASN A 94 17.25 10.80 5.22
N ARG A 95 16.40 9.81 4.91
CA ARG A 95 15.46 9.88 3.78
C ARG A 95 14.08 10.29 4.26
N GLU A 96 13.48 11.25 3.55
CA GLU A 96 12.07 11.60 3.79
C GLU A 96 11.18 10.65 2.98
N ARG A 97 10.72 9.58 3.64
CA ARG A 97 9.83 8.58 3.06
C ARG A 97 8.53 8.52 3.85
N ILE A 98 7.44 8.17 3.16
CA ILE A 98 6.13 8.02 3.78
C ILE A 98 5.76 6.55 3.82
N GLU A 99 5.28 6.08 4.96
CA GLU A 99 4.58 4.81 5.11
C GLU A 99 3.07 5.09 5.21
N LEU A 100 2.26 4.26 4.56
CA LEU A 100 0.81 4.31 4.67
C LEU A 100 0.34 3.11 5.49
N ILE A 101 -0.36 3.38 6.59
CA ILE A 101 -0.86 2.37 7.53
C ILE A 101 -2.37 2.19 7.32
N VAL A 102 -2.77 1.17 6.56
CA VAL A 102 -4.19 0.94 6.25
C VAL A 102 -4.82 0.04 7.31
N PRO A 103 -5.80 0.52 8.09
CA PRO A 103 -6.53 -0.32 9.03
C PRO A 103 -7.51 -1.26 8.34
N TRP A 104 -7.79 -2.38 9.00
CA TRP A 104 -8.58 -3.49 8.45
C TRP A 104 -9.99 -3.10 8.00
N ASN A 105 -10.61 -2.10 8.62
CA ASN A 105 -11.92 -1.59 8.23
C ASN A 105 -11.93 -0.92 6.84
N LEU A 106 -10.76 -0.54 6.30
CA LEU A 106 -10.61 0.03 4.96
C LEU A 106 -10.25 -1.01 3.89
N PHE A 107 -10.01 -2.28 4.24
CA PHE A 107 -9.71 -3.32 3.26
C PHE A 107 -10.81 -3.49 2.20
N PRO A 108 -12.11 -3.42 2.50
CA PRO A 108 -13.15 -3.47 1.46
C PRO A 108 -13.04 -2.34 0.43
N ILE A 109 -12.59 -1.15 0.84
CA ILE A 109 -12.37 0.00 -0.05
C ILE A 109 -11.08 -0.21 -0.84
N LEU A 110 -9.99 -0.57 -0.16
CA LEU A 110 -8.71 -0.87 -0.80
C LEU A 110 -8.84 -1.97 -1.88
N ASN A 111 -9.69 -2.97 -1.62
CA ASN A 111 -9.93 -4.08 -2.52
C ASN A 111 -10.58 -3.70 -3.86
N GLN A 112 -11.22 -2.52 -3.95
CA GLN A 112 -11.85 -2.02 -5.17
C GLN A 112 -10.84 -1.51 -6.21
N PHE A 113 -9.63 -1.15 -5.77
CA PHE A 113 -8.60 -0.61 -6.66
C PHE A 113 -7.81 -1.72 -7.37
N PRO A 114 -7.42 -1.50 -8.63
CA PRO A 114 -6.62 -2.46 -9.39
C PRO A 114 -5.26 -2.68 -8.74
N ARG A 115 -4.76 -3.93 -8.86
CA ARG A 115 -3.48 -4.35 -8.29
C ARG A 115 -2.65 -5.12 -9.31
N ILE A 116 -1.34 -4.92 -9.29
CA ILE A 116 -0.39 -5.64 -10.14
C ILE A 116 0.79 -6.07 -9.27
N LEU A 117 1.19 -7.34 -9.38
CA LEU A 117 2.40 -7.86 -8.73
C LEU A 117 3.56 -7.84 -9.73
N LYS A 118 4.61 -7.06 -9.43
CA LYS A 118 5.85 -7.01 -10.23
C LYS A 118 6.96 -7.78 -9.54
N LEU A 119 7.45 -8.83 -10.19
CA LEU A 119 8.45 -9.75 -9.63
C LEU A 119 9.90 -9.21 -9.73
N ARG A 120 10.11 -8.09 -10.43
CA ARG A 120 11.42 -7.46 -10.68
C ARG A 120 11.26 -5.94 -10.62
#